data_AF-A0A1A8XWD1-F1
#
_entry.id   AF-A0A1A8XWD1-F1
#
_cell.length_a   1.000
_cell.length_b   1.000
_cell.length_c   1.000
_cell.angle_alpha   90.00
_cell.angle_beta   90.00
_cell.angle_gamma   90.00
#
_symmetry.space_group_name_H-M   'P 1'
#
loop_
_entity.id
_entity.type
_entity.pdbx_description
1 polymer ?
#
loop_
_entity_poly.entity_id
_entity_poly.type
_entity_poly.pdbx_seq_one_letter_code
_entity_poly.pdbx_strand_id
1 'polypeptide(L)'
;MPSLPTEPSTDLGIHQNAQPRSYVRQLALQGAAALAVLSLAWPYFGIRDEVLPWPATAAAIGGAALLIAILTHQPWWWRLIHASFAPLGWGVATLAIDPGWFLLAFILMLLVYRGAVTGQIPLFLSNNETASALAALVPERPGTRFIDLGAGVGSVLRPLARFHRDAQFTGIENAPATWLAGYLLTAGLTNCDWRWGDFWRVNLAEYDVVYAFLSPAPMPALWEKVLREMHPGSLFISNSFPVPGVEAKHVIEIDDARGTRLYCYRR
;
A
#
# COMPACT_ATOMS: atom_id res chain seq x y z
N MET A 1 -32.41 -39.03 20.00
CA MET A 1 -31.29 -38.06 19.97
C MET A 1 -31.22 -37.50 18.56
N PRO A 2 -31.54 -36.21 18.35
CA PRO A 2 -31.54 -35.60 17.02
C PRO A 2 -30.10 -35.34 16.56
N SER A 3 -29.80 -35.72 15.32
CA SER A 3 -28.54 -35.49 14.63
C SER A 3 -28.30 -34.00 14.38
N LEU A 4 -27.12 -33.52 14.79
CA LEU A 4 -26.61 -32.19 14.49
C LEU A 4 -26.34 -32.05 12.97
N PRO A 5 -26.69 -30.92 12.33
CA PRO A 5 -26.33 -30.66 10.95
C PRO A 5 -24.84 -30.36 10.83
N THR A 6 -24.19 -30.97 9.84
CA THR A 6 -22.84 -30.70 9.39
C THR A 6 -22.72 -29.29 8.82
N GLU A 7 -21.79 -28.48 9.33
CA GLU A 7 -21.45 -27.19 8.75
C GLU A 7 -20.77 -27.36 7.37
N PRO A 8 -21.06 -26.49 6.38
CA PRO A 8 -20.37 -26.52 5.10
C PRO A 8 -18.97 -25.92 5.22
N SER A 9 -17.96 -26.74 4.89
CA SER A 9 -16.57 -26.33 4.69
C SER A 9 -16.48 -25.22 3.64
N THR A 10 -16.09 -24.02 4.06
CA THR A 10 -15.81 -22.92 3.14
C THR A 10 -14.39 -23.11 2.60
N ASP A 11 -14.31 -23.77 1.44
CA ASP A 11 -13.10 -23.96 0.65
C ASP A 11 -12.70 -22.62 0.00
N LEU A 12 -11.98 -21.76 0.76
CA LEU A 12 -11.34 -20.57 0.22
C LEU A 12 -10.05 -20.99 -0.47
N GLY A 13 -10.18 -21.44 -1.72
CA GLY A 13 -9.07 -21.70 -2.63
C GLY A 13 -8.23 -20.44 -2.85
N ILE A 14 -7.15 -20.30 -2.06
CA ILE A 14 -6.11 -19.30 -2.27
C ILE A 14 -5.20 -19.78 -3.41
N HIS A 15 -5.66 -19.59 -4.65
CA HIS A 15 -4.77 -19.61 -5.81
C HIS A 15 -4.13 -18.23 -5.98
N GLN A 16 -3.08 -17.94 -5.20
CA GLN A 16 -2.13 -16.90 -5.57
C GLN A 16 -1.21 -17.44 -6.68
N ASN A 17 -1.77 -17.57 -7.87
CA ASN A 17 -0.95 -17.70 -9.08
C ASN A 17 -0.13 -16.42 -9.21
N ALA A 18 1.18 -16.58 -9.34
CA ALA A 18 2.09 -15.51 -9.74
C ALA A 18 1.68 -15.01 -11.13
N GLN A 19 0.70 -14.12 -11.17
CA GLN A 19 0.25 -13.43 -12.36
C GLN A 19 1.43 -12.62 -12.89
N PRO A 20 1.73 -12.64 -14.20
CA PRO A 20 2.59 -11.60 -14.77
C PRO A 20 2.03 -10.26 -14.31
N ARG A 21 2.90 -9.45 -13.69
CA ARG A 21 2.58 -8.14 -13.09
C ARG A 21 1.48 -7.46 -13.90
N SER A 22 0.27 -7.42 -13.35
CA SER A 22 -0.97 -7.16 -14.10
C SER A 22 -0.91 -5.90 -14.97
N TYR A 23 -0.11 -4.92 -14.56
CA TYR A 23 0.16 -3.67 -15.26
C TYR A 23 0.93 -3.82 -16.58
N VAL A 24 1.88 -4.77 -16.71
CA VAL A 24 2.63 -4.97 -17.98
C VAL A 24 1.66 -5.41 -19.08
N ARG A 25 0.71 -6.29 -18.73
CA ARG A 25 -0.35 -6.70 -19.65
C ARG A 25 -1.19 -5.50 -20.09
N GLN A 26 -1.62 -4.64 -19.17
CA GLN A 26 -2.42 -3.45 -19.54
C GLN A 26 -1.64 -2.50 -20.44
N LEU A 27 -0.35 -2.24 -20.13
CA LEU A 27 0.50 -1.43 -20.98
C LEU A 27 0.65 -2.01 -22.38
N ALA A 28 0.83 -3.32 -22.49
CA ALA A 28 0.91 -4.00 -23.79
C ALA A 28 -0.39 -3.88 -24.59
N LEU A 29 -1.56 -4.03 -23.95
CA LEU A 29 -2.86 -3.88 -24.62
C LEU A 29 -3.08 -2.42 -25.10
N GLN A 30 -2.76 -1.43 -24.26
CA GLN A 30 -2.85 -0.02 -24.62
C GLN A 30 -1.88 0.32 -25.78
N GLY A 31 -0.64 -0.17 -25.70
CA GLY A 31 0.37 0.03 -26.73
C GLY A 31 -0.01 -0.64 -28.05
N ALA A 32 -0.54 -1.86 -28.02
CA ALA A 32 -1.01 -2.58 -29.20
C ALA A 32 -2.14 -1.81 -29.90
N ALA A 33 -3.09 -1.25 -29.16
CA ALA A 33 -4.14 -0.40 -29.72
C ALA A 33 -3.58 0.84 -30.40
N ALA A 34 -2.64 1.54 -29.74
CA ALA A 34 -2.01 2.72 -30.30
C ALA A 34 -1.24 2.40 -31.59
N LEU A 35 -0.43 1.33 -31.58
CA LEU A 35 0.32 0.87 -32.74
C LEU A 35 -0.61 0.47 -33.89
N ALA A 36 -1.69 -0.26 -33.62
CA ALA A 36 -2.63 -0.69 -34.65
C ALA A 36 -3.28 0.50 -35.36
N VAL A 37 -3.76 1.48 -34.61
CA VAL A 37 -4.40 2.67 -35.18
C VAL A 37 -3.39 3.54 -35.93
N LEU A 38 -2.21 3.79 -35.34
CA LEU A 38 -1.19 4.64 -35.95
C LEU A 38 -0.56 4.00 -37.19
N SER A 39 -0.42 2.67 -37.24
CA SER A 39 0.11 1.97 -38.41
C SER A 39 -0.80 2.10 -39.64
N LEU A 40 -2.10 2.34 -39.44
CA LEU A 40 -3.06 2.60 -40.52
C LEU A 40 -3.18 4.09 -40.83
N ALA A 41 -3.26 4.93 -39.80
CA ALA A 41 -3.48 6.36 -39.96
C ALA A 41 -2.25 7.08 -40.50
N TRP A 42 -1.05 6.77 -39.98
CA TRP A 42 0.17 7.49 -40.33
C TRP A 42 0.52 7.41 -41.82
N PRO A 43 0.54 6.22 -42.47
CA PRO A 43 0.79 6.16 -43.91
C PRO A 43 -0.31 6.82 -44.73
N TYR A 44 -1.58 6.66 -44.32
CA TYR A 44 -2.72 7.21 -45.04
C TYR A 44 -2.68 8.74 -45.14
N PHE A 45 -2.49 9.42 -44.00
CA PHE A 45 -2.40 10.88 -43.96
C PHE A 45 -1.04 11.39 -44.44
N GLY A 46 0.05 10.68 -44.12
CA GLY A 46 1.40 11.05 -44.53
C GLY A 46 1.61 11.02 -46.05
N ILE A 47 1.07 10.03 -46.77
CA ILE A 47 1.13 9.98 -48.25
C ILE A 47 0.37 11.14 -48.89
N ARG A 48 -0.64 11.67 -48.20
CA ARG A 48 -1.49 12.77 -48.68
C ARG A 48 -0.99 14.15 -48.26
N ASP A 49 0.12 14.22 -47.54
CA ASP A 49 0.63 15.45 -46.92
C ASP A 49 -0.43 16.15 -46.03
N GLU A 50 -1.30 15.34 -45.41
CA GLU A 50 -2.34 15.80 -44.51
C GLU A 50 -1.90 15.67 -43.05
N VAL A 51 -2.25 16.65 -42.22
CA VAL A 51 -2.01 16.56 -40.78
C VAL A 51 -2.96 15.54 -40.17
N LEU A 52 -2.43 14.64 -39.33
CA LEU A 52 -3.24 13.68 -38.59
C LEU A 52 -4.35 14.39 -37.79
N PRO A 53 -5.62 13.98 -37.94
CA PRO A 53 -6.71 14.54 -37.18
C PRO A 53 -6.67 14.01 -35.73
N TRP A 54 -5.76 14.57 -34.93
CA TRP A 54 -5.45 14.10 -33.57
C TRP A 54 -6.66 13.82 -32.67
N PRO A 55 -7.73 14.64 -32.63
CA PRO A 55 -8.92 14.30 -31.83
C PRO A 55 -9.55 12.96 -32.25
N ALA A 56 -9.71 12.74 -33.57
CA ALA A 56 -10.27 11.51 -34.12
C ALA A 56 -9.31 10.34 -33.96
N THR A 57 -8.01 10.55 -34.18
CA THR A 57 -6.97 9.54 -33.97
C THR A 57 -6.92 9.10 -32.50
N ALA A 58 -6.95 10.02 -31.55
CA ALA A 58 -6.96 9.71 -30.12
C ALA A 58 -8.23 8.95 -29.70
N ALA A 59 -9.40 9.35 -30.21
CA ALA A 59 -10.66 8.63 -30.01
C ALA A 59 -10.60 7.21 -30.60
N ALA A 60 -10.02 7.04 -31.80
CA ALA A 60 -9.85 5.74 -32.44
C ALA A 60 -8.90 4.83 -31.63
N ILE A 61 -7.79 5.37 -31.10
CA ILE A 61 -6.90 4.63 -30.19
C ILE A 61 -7.66 4.18 -28.94
N GLY A 62 -8.45 5.07 -28.32
CA GLY A 62 -9.29 4.73 -27.16
C GLY A 62 -10.31 3.63 -27.47
N GLY A 63 -11.00 3.72 -28.61
CA GLY A 63 -11.94 2.70 -29.06
C GLY A 63 -11.30 1.34 -29.33
N ALA A 64 -10.14 1.33 -30.00
CA ALA A 64 -9.37 0.10 -30.23
C ALA A 64 -8.88 -0.52 -28.91
N ALA A 65 -8.39 0.30 -27.97
CA ALA A 65 -7.95 -0.15 -26.66
C ALA A 65 -9.11 -0.72 -25.84
N LEU A 66 -10.28 -0.08 -25.87
CA LEU A 66 -11.51 -0.59 -25.25
C LEU A 66 -11.91 -1.94 -25.85
N LEU A 67 -11.90 -2.07 -27.17
CA LEU A 67 -12.23 -3.32 -27.85
C LEU A 67 -11.29 -4.45 -27.43
N ILE A 68 -9.97 -4.21 -27.45
CA ILE A 68 -8.96 -5.16 -26.99
C ILE A 68 -9.18 -5.52 -25.52
N ALA A 69 -9.52 -4.55 -24.67
CA ALA A 69 -9.79 -4.78 -23.25
C ALA A 69 -11.05 -5.63 -23.02
N ILE A 70 -12.10 -5.46 -23.83
CA ILE A 70 -13.30 -6.30 -23.80
C ILE A 70 -12.96 -7.72 -24.26
N LEU A 71 -12.28 -7.87 -25.40
CA LEU A 71 -11.91 -9.16 -25.97
C LEU A 71 -10.97 -9.97 -25.08
N THR A 72 -10.14 -9.29 -24.28
CA THR A 72 -9.23 -9.94 -23.32
C THR A 72 -9.80 -10.06 -21.91
N HIS A 73 -11.10 -9.78 -21.75
CA HIS A 73 -11.87 -9.89 -20.51
C HIS A 73 -11.27 -9.07 -19.34
N GLN A 74 -10.77 -7.86 -19.61
CA GLN A 74 -10.31 -6.99 -18.54
C GLN A 74 -11.47 -6.57 -17.62
N PRO A 75 -11.20 -6.30 -16.33
CA PRO A 75 -12.17 -5.72 -15.41
C PRO A 75 -12.78 -4.41 -15.96
N TRP A 76 -14.01 -4.11 -15.59
CA TRP A 76 -14.76 -2.97 -16.16
C TRP A 76 -14.06 -1.62 -15.96
N TRP A 77 -13.38 -1.42 -14.83
CA TRP A 77 -12.63 -0.18 -14.57
C TRP A 77 -11.42 -0.04 -15.50
N TRP A 78 -10.73 -1.15 -15.83
CA TRP A 78 -9.64 -1.12 -16.80
C TRP A 78 -10.12 -0.76 -18.20
N ARG A 79 -11.33 -1.19 -18.58
CA ARG A 79 -11.95 -0.80 -19.86
C ARG A 79 -12.16 0.71 -19.94
N LEU A 80 -12.61 1.34 -18.86
CA LEU A 80 -12.74 2.80 -18.79
C LEU A 80 -11.40 3.51 -18.91
N ILE A 81 -10.35 2.99 -18.25
CA ILE A 81 -8.99 3.52 -18.37
C ILE A 81 -8.52 3.42 -19.83
N HIS A 82 -8.63 2.24 -20.45
CA HIS A 82 -8.23 2.03 -21.86
C HIS A 82 -8.96 2.96 -22.84
N ALA A 83 -10.27 3.11 -22.67
CA ALA A 83 -11.09 3.96 -23.51
C ALA A 83 -10.69 5.45 -23.40
N SER A 84 -10.39 5.91 -22.19
CA SER A 84 -10.15 7.32 -21.90
C SER A 84 -8.69 7.76 -21.99
N PHE A 85 -7.73 6.84 -21.89
CA PHE A 85 -6.30 7.18 -21.77
C PHE A 85 -5.77 8.04 -22.92
N ALA A 86 -5.97 7.62 -24.17
CA ALA A 86 -5.48 8.38 -25.34
C ALA A 86 -6.24 9.71 -25.55
N PRO A 87 -7.59 9.76 -25.48
CA PRO A 87 -8.32 11.03 -25.53
C PRO A 87 -7.91 12.03 -24.43
N LEU A 88 -7.74 11.57 -23.19
CA LEU A 88 -7.30 12.42 -22.09
C LEU A 88 -5.85 12.85 -22.27
N GLY A 89 -4.96 11.95 -22.72
CA GLY A 89 -3.56 12.29 -23.01
C GLY A 89 -3.45 13.38 -24.09
N TRP A 90 -4.23 13.28 -25.15
CA TRP A 90 -4.32 14.34 -26.17
C TRP A 90 -4.90 15.63 -25.58
N GLY A 91 -6.00 15.55 -24.83
CA GLY A 91 -6.61 16.72 -24.19
C GLY A 91 -5.66 17.45 -23.24
N VAL A 92 -4.87 16.73 -22.45
CA VAL A 92 -3.84 17.33 -21.60
C VAL A 92 -2.73 17.98 -22.42
N ALA A 93 -2.34 17.37 -23.55
CA ALA A 93 -1.32 17.93 -24.43
C ALA A 93 -1.74 19.28 -25.04
N THR A 94 -3.03 19.55 -25.21
CA THR A 94 -3.52 20.86 -25.71
C THR A 94 -3.55 21.95 -24.64
N LEU A 95 -3.48 21.60 -23.36
CA LEU A 95 -3.48 22.57 -22.25
C LEU A 95 -2.15 23.33 -22.09
N ALA A 96 -1.11 22.97 -22.85
CA ALA A 96 0.22 23.60 -22.82
C ALA A 96 0.82 23.71 -21.40
N ILE A 97 0.57 22.71 -20.56
CA ILE A 97 1.11 22.65 -19.19
C ILE A 97 2.62 22.40 -19.28
N ASP A 98 3.40 23.22 -18.58
CA ASP A 98 4.85 23.05 -18.50
C ASP A 98 5.21 21.65 -17.95
N PRO A 99 6.08 20.87 -18.65
CA PRO A 99 6.49 19.53 -18.23
C PRO A 99 7.01 19.44 -16.78
N GLY A 100 7.60 20.53 -16.26
CA GLY A 100 8.10 20.63 -14.89
C GLY A 100 7.02 20.41 -13.83
N TRP A 101 5.76 20.72 -14.10
CA TRP A 101 4.66 20.46 -13.16
C TRP A 101 4.36 18.97 -13.00
N PHE A 102 4.41 18.21 -14.10
CA PHE A 102 4.25 16.75 -14.03
C PHE A 102 5.42 16.10 -13.28
N LEU A 103 6.64 16.58 -13.53
CA LEU A 103 7.83 16.13 -12.81
C LEU A 103 7.73 16.46 -11.31
N LEU A 104 7.31 17.67 -10.97
CA LEU A 104 7.09 18.08 -9.58
C LEU A 104 6.03 17.20 -8.90
N ALA A 105 4.88 17.01 -9.54
CA ALA A 105 3.83 16.14 -9.01
C ALA A 105 4.33 14.70 -8.80
N PHE A 106 5.11 14.17 -9.74
CA PHE A 106 5.75 12.86 -9.61
C PHE A 106 6.72 12.80 -8.43
N ILE A 107 7.59 13.81 -8.27
CA ILE A 107 8.51 13.90 -7.12
C ILE A 107 7.73 13.95 -5.82
N LEU A 108 6.72 14.82 -5.69
CA LEU A 108 5.88 14.94 -4.49
C LEU A 108 5.21 13.60 -4.15
N MET A 109 4.70 12.89 -5.16
CA MET A 109 4.13 11.57 -4.98
C MET A 109 5.18 10.56 -4.48
N LEU A 110 6.42 10.59 -5.00
CA LEU A 110 7.50 9.74 -4.50
C LEU A 110 7.92 10.08 -3.06
N LEU A 111 7.90 11.36 -2.67
CA LEU A 111 8.26 11.75 -1.29
C LEU A 111 7.29 11.17 -0.25
N VAL A 112 6.02 10.93 -0.63
CA VAL A 112 4.97 10.40 0.25
C VAL A 112 4.76 8.90 0.08
N TYR A 113 4.73 8.39 -1.16
CA TYR A 113 4.34 7.02 -1.50
C TYR A 113 5.51 6.12 -1.92
N ARG A 114 6.75 6.46 -1.51
CA ARG A 114 7.94 5.65 -1.82
C ARG A 114 7.75 4.16 -1.49
N GLY A 115 7.17 3.86 -0.33
CA GLY A 115 6.90 2.49 0.13
C GLY A 115 6.00 1.68 -0.80
N ALA A 116 5.09 2.34 -1.54
CA ALA A 116 4.22 1.68 -2.50
C ALA A 116 5.02 1.14 -3.70
N VAL A 117 6.07 1.84 -4.11
CA VAL A 117 6.92 1.46 -5.25
C VAL A 117 7.89 0.34 -4.86
N THR A 118 8.52 0.44 -3.69
CA THR A 118 9.60 -0.49 -3.29
C THR A 118 9.11 -1.73 -2.55
N GLY A 119 8.05 -1.60 -1.74
CA GLY A 119 7.56 -2.67 -0.87
C GLY A 119 6.09 -3.03 -1.07
N GLN A 120 5.37 -2.36 -1.98
CA GLN A 120 3.92 -2.45 -2.12
C GLN A 120 3.18 -2.08 -0.83
N ILE A 121 3.73 -1.15 -0.06
CA ILE A 121 3.21 -0.67 1.21
C ILE A 121 2.76 0.78 0.98
N PRO A 122 1.49 1.02 0.60
CA PRO A 122 0.98 2.38 0.55
C PRO A 122 0.92 2.99 1.96
N LEU A 123 0.86 4.31 2.03
CA LEU A 123 0.76 5.00 3.31
C LEU A 123 -0.60 4.70 3.96
N PHE A 124 -0.57 3.93 5.04
CA PHE A 124 -1.73 3.72 5.92
C PHE A 124 -1.56 4.56 7.18
N LEU A 125 -2.62 5.30 7.54
CA LEU A 125 -2.64 6.11 8.75
C LEU A 125 -3.67 5.53 9.73
N SER A 126 -3.18 5.19 10.92
CA SER A 126 -4.00 4.80 12.06
C SER A 126 -4.64 6.03 12.71
N ASN A 127 -5.77 5.80 13.39
CA ASN A 127 -6.52 6.82 14.11
C ASN A 127 -6.23 6.79 15.63
N ASN A 128 -6.86 7.72 16.35
CA ASN A 128 -6.66 7.86 17.80
C ASN A 128 -7.26 6.68 18.57
N GLU A 129 -8.35 6.10 18.07
CA GLU A 129 -9.02 4.93 18.63
C GLU A 129 -8.07 3.72 18.60
N THR A 130 -7.39 3.51 17.46
CA THR A 130 -6.33 2.50 17.33
C THR A 130 -5.18 2.77 18.29
N ALA A 131 -4.70 4.02 18.39
CA ALA A 131 -3.63 4.37 19.31
C ALA A 131 -4.00 4.10 20.78
N SER A 132 -5.27 4.35 21.14
CA SER A 132 -5.79 4.12 22.49
C SER A 132 -5.88 2.62 22.81
N ALA A 133 -6.35 1.82 21.85
CA ALA A 133 -6.35 0.36 22.00
C ALA A 133 -4.93 -0.21 22.09
N LEU A 134 -3.98 0.30 21.28
CA LEU A 134 -2.57 -0.08 21.38
C LEU A 134 -1.99 0.29 22.74
N ALA A 135 -2.37 1.43 23.32
CA ALA A 135 -1.90 1.85 24.64
C ALA A 135 -2.27 0.82 25.71
N ALA A 136 -3.47 0.22 25.64
CA ALA A 136 -3.88 -0.83 26.54
C ALA A 136 -3.13 -2.17 26.36
N LEU A 137 -2.44 -2.36 25.22
CA LEU A 137 -1.67 -3.57 24.92
C LEU A 137 -0.19 -3.47 25.24
N VAL A 138 0.33 -2.25 25.40
CA VAL A 138 1.72 -2.04 25.81
C VAL A 138 1.88 -2.55 27.25
N PRO A 139 2.80 -3.50 27.52
CA PRO A 139 3.04 -3.98 28.87
C PRO A 139 3.40 -2.84 29.83
N GLU A 140 2.69 -2.77 30.96
CA GLU A 140 2.93 -1.82 32.06
C GLU A 140 4.17 -2.23 32.87
N ARG A 141 5.33 -2.17 32.22
CA ARG A 141 6.64 -2.46 32.82
C ARG A 141 7.62 -1.35 32.43
N PRO A 142 8.39 -0.81 33.38
CA PRO A 142 9.41 0.18 33.06
C PRO A 142 10.40 -0.38 32.03
N GLY A 143 10.70 0.41 31.00
CA GLY A 143 11.65 0.04 29.96
C GLY A 143 11.09 -0.83 28.83
N THR A 144 9.77 -1.11 28.79
CA THR A 144 9.13 -1.78 27.64
C THR A 144 9.52 -1.08 26.33
N ARG A 145 9.95 -1.84 25.33
CA ARG A 145 10.37 -1.32 24.02
C ARG A 145 9.32 -1.66 22.96
N PHE A 146 8.77 -0.63 22.34
CA PHE A 146 7.79 -0.72 21.27
C PHE A 146 8.40 -0.22 19.95
N ILE A 147 8.13 -0.89 18.83
CA ILE A 147 8.44 -0.37 17.50
C ILE A 147 7.25 -0.38 16.56
N ASP A 148 7.11 0.70 15.80
CA ASP A 148 6.21 0.82 14.64
C ASP A 148 7.00 0.68 13.33
N LEU A 149 6.69 -0.37 12.57
CA LEU A 149 7.31 -0.67 11.28
C LEU A 149 6.53 0.05 10.16
N GLY A 150 7.16 1.05 9.53
CA GLY A 150 6.47 1.90 8.55
C GLY A 150 5.61 2.96 9.25
N ALA A 151 6.23 3.70 10.17
CA ALA A 151 5.54 4.55 11.13
C ALA A 151 4.79 5.76 10.50
N GLY A 152 4.94 6.00 9.20
CA GLY A 152 4.28 7.09 8.50
C GLY A 152 4.63 8.44 9.13
N VAL A 153 3.61 9.14 9.61
CA VAL A 153 3.75 10.44 10.31
C VAL A 153 3.75 10.32 11.84
N GLY A 154 3.85 9.08 12.37
CA GLY A 154 3.86 8.82 13.81
C GLY A 154 2.48 8.90 14.47
N SER A 155 1.42 8.57 13.73
CA SER A 155 0.03 8.69 14.20
C SER A 155 -0.26 7.85 15.44
N VAL A 156 0.41 6.71 15.62
CA VAL A 156 0.32 5.91 16.85
C VAL A 156 1.42 6.23 17.86
N LEU A 157 2.66 6.48 17.41
CA LEU A 157 3.78 6.67 18.34
C LEU A 157 3.65 7.94 19.17
N ARG A 158 3.17 9.04 18.58
CA ARG A 158 3.02 10.31 19.30
C ARG A 158 2.04 10.20 20.47
N PRO A 159 0.81 9.69 20.33
CA PRO A 159 -0.08 9.48 21.47
C PRO A 159 0.44 8.41 22.44
N LEU A 160 1.02 7.31 21.95
CA LEU A 160 1.57 6.26 22.82
C LEU A 160 2.70 6.76 23.72
N ALA A 161 3.68 7.46 23.16
CA ALA A 161 4.80 8.02 23.90
C ALA A 161 4.37 9.07 24.94
N ARG A 162 3.27 9.79 24.68
CA ARG A 162 2.69 10.72 25.66
C ARG A 162 1.97 10.01 26.80
N PHE A 163 1.31 8.89 26.51
CA PHE A 163 0.55 8.10 27.49
C PHE A 163 1.47 7.26 28.37
N HIS A 164 2.44 6.56 27.77
CA HIS A 164 3.37 5.66 28.46
C HIS A 164 4.77 6.27 28.60
N ARG A 165 4.99 7.09 29.63
CA ARG A 165 6.27 7.80 29.81
C ARG A 165 7.45 6.89 30.18
N ASP A 166 7.17 5.72 30.76
CA ASP A 166 8.19 4.77 31.19
C ASP A 166 8.55 3.72 30.12
N ALA A 167 7.84 3.73 28.99
CA ALA A 167 8.12 2.88 27.83
C ALA A 167 8.91 3.66 26.76
N GLN A 168 9.70 2.94 25.97
CA GLN A 168 10.49 3.47 24.86
C GLN A 168 9.84 3.12 23.53
N PHE A 169 9.61 4.13 22.70
CA PHE A 169 8.95 3.99 21.41
C PHE A 169 9.94 4.24 20.28
N THR A 170 10.00 3.36 19.30
CA THR A 170 10.79 3.55 18.08
C THR A 170 9.87 3.59 16.87
N GLY A 171 10.06 4.57 16.00
CA GLY A 171 9.44 4.60 14.68
C GLY A 171 10.49 4.44 13.60
N ILE A 172 10.21 3.62 12.58
CA ILE A 172 11.04 3.57 11.38
C ILE A 172 10.21 3.85 10.13
N GLU A 173 10.69 4.79 9.32
CA GLU A 173 10.05 5.22 8.08
C GLU A 173 11.11 5.45 6.99
N ASN A 174 10.76 5.16 5.73
CA ASN A 174 11.65 5.29 4.56
C ASN A 174 11.21 6.37 3.57
N ALA A 175 9.96 6.84 3.63
CA ALA A 175 9.42 7.86 2.75
C ALA A 175 9.79 9.26 3.26
N PRO A 176 10.45 10.10 2.43
CA PRO A 176 11.03 11.35 2.89
C PRO A 176 10.09 12.32 3.61
N ALA A 177 8.92 12.56 3.02
CA ALA A 177 7.99 13.55 3.55
C ALA A 177 7.31 13.07 4.83
N THR A 178 6.92 11.79 4.89
CA THR A 178 6.28 11.22 6.07
C THR A 178 7.27 11.07 7.22
N TRP A 179 8.50 10.65 6.93
CA TRP A 179 9.58 10.63 7.93
C TRP A 179 9.83 12.03 8.50
N LEU A 180 9.95 13.06 7.65
CA LEU A 180 10.19 14.42 8.12
C LEU A 180 9.03 14.93 8.98
N ALA A 181 7.79 14.67 8.55
CA ALA A 181 6.60 15.03 9.33
C ALA A 181 6.59 14.34 10.69
N GLY A 182 6.84 13.02 10.74
CA GLY A 182 6.91 12.28 12.00
C GLY A 182 8.03 12.80 12.91
N TYR A 183 9.23 13.04 12.36
CA TYR A 183 10.36 13.61 13.09
C TYR A 183 9.99 14.93 13.78
N LEU A 184 9.37 15.86 13.04
CA LEU A 184 8.94 17.15 13.59
C LEU A 184 7.84 16.99 14.65
N LEU A 185 6.90 16.06 14.44
CA LEU A 185 5.77 15.82 15.34
C LEU A 185 6.17 15.12 16.65
N THR A 186 7.30 14.40 16.65
CA THR A 186 7.82 13.65 17.81
C THR A 186 9.07 14.26 18.45
N ALA A 187 9.69 15.29 17.86
CA ALA A 187 10.95 15.89 18.33
C ALA A 187 10.99 16.30 19.82
N GLY A 188 9.84 16.62 20.42
CA GLY A 188 9.73 16.98 21.85
C GLY A 188 9.55 15.79 22.80
N LEU A 189 9.54 14.56 22.32
CA LEU A 189 9.27 13.35 23.11
C LEU A 189 10.58 12.64 23.42
N THR A 190 10.99 12.65 24.68
CA THR A 190 12.27 12.06 25.13
C THR A 190 12.30 10.53 25.11
N ASN A 191 11.14 9.89 25.03
CA ASN A 191 10.96 8.45 24.95
C ASN A 191 10.54 7.98 23.55
N CYS A 192 10.75 8.81 22.52
CA CYS A 192 10.49 8.47 21.14
C CYS A 192 11.77 8.60 20.30
N ASP A 193 12.25 7.47 19.80
CA ASP A 193 13.36 7.38 18.85
C ASP A 193 12.82 7.28 17.42
N TRP A 194 13.07 8.31 16.61
CA TRP A 194 12.53 8.40 15.26
C TRP A 194 13.61 8.17 14.20
N ARG A 195 13.54 7.03 13.51
CA ARG A 195 14.60 6.53 12.64
C ARG A 195 14.22 6.58 11.17
N TRP A 196 15.17 7.04 10.34
CA TRP A 196 15.10 6.85 8.90
C TRP A 196 15.64 5.47 8.56
N GLY A 197 14.90 4.66 7.81
CA GLY A 197 15.48 3.44 7.27
C GLY A 197 14.50 2.41 6.75
N ASP A 198 15.08 1.27 6.39
CA ASP A 198 14.34 0.08 5.99
C ASP A 198 14.07 -0.82 7.21
N PHE A 199 12.79 -1.07 7.50
CA PHE A 199 12.37 -1.89 8.63
C PHE A 199 12.86 -3.34 8.53
N TRP A 200 13.18 -3.84 7.32
CA TRP A 200 13.75 -5.19 7.17
C TRP A 200 15.12 -5.33 7.83
N ARG A 201 15.86 -4.22 7.98
CA ARG A 201 17.21 -4.18 8.58
C ARG A 201 17.20 -3.98 10.10
N VAL A 202 16.02 -3.74 10.68
CA VAL A 202 15.88 -3.60 12.13
C VAL A 202 15.99 -4.95 12.79
N ASN A 203 16.73 -5.04 13.90
CA ASN A 203 16.76 -6.22 14.76
C ASN A 203 15.51 -6.25 15.65
N LEU A 204 14.58 -7.19 15.41
CA LEU A 204 13.34 -7.25 16.19
C LEU A 204 13.53 -7.85 17.59
N ALA A 205 14.67 -8.49 17.89
CA ALA A 205 14.97 -9.02 19.22
C ALA A 205 15.02 -7.92 20.30
N GLU A 206 15.23 -6.67 19.87
CA GLU A 206 15.32 -5.51 20.74
C GLU A 206 13.97 -5.04 21.32
N TYR A 207 12.85 -5.56 20.83
CA TYR A 207 11.52 -5.01 21.10
C TYR A 207 10.60 -6.04 21.74
N ASP A 208 9.86 -5.60 22.76
CA ASP A 208 8.81 -6.37 23.42
C ASP A 208 7.52 -6.38 22.61
N VAL A 209 7.25 -5.26 21.92
CA VAL A 209 6.07 -5.07 21.07
C VAL A 209 6.49 -4.56 19.71
N VAL A 210 6.07 -5.28 18.66
CA VAL A 210 6.27 -4.89 17.27
C VAL A 210 4.90 -4.65 16.64
N TYR A 211 4.67 -3.45 16.13
CA TYR A 211 3.44 -3.06 15.45
C TYR A 211 3.68 -2.84 13.95
N ALA A 212 2.72 -3.27 13.13
CA ALA A 212 2.76 -3.09 11.70
C ALA A 212 1.38 -2.74 11.15
N PHE A 213 1.26 -1.63 10.42
CA PHE A 213 0.10 -1.34 9.57
C PHE A 213 0.55 -1.22 8.11
N LEU A 214 0.93 -2.35 7.54
CA LEU A 214 1.45 -2.45 6.17
C LEU A 214 0.36 -2.92 5.20
N SER A 215 0.74 -3.47 4.05
CA SER A 215 -0.17 -4.20 3.16
C SER A 215 -0.07 -5.72 3.38
N PRO A 216 -0.96 -6.53 2.80
CA PRO A 216 -0.87 -8.00 2.88
C PRO A 216 0.40 -8.59 2.25
N ALA A 217 0.97 -7.93 1.24
CA ALA A 217 2.09 -8.46 0.46
C ALA A 217 3.35 -8.79 1.30
N PRO A 218 3.84 -7.91 2.19
CA PRO A 218 5.00 -8.22 3.05
C PRO A 218 4.69 -9.10 4.26
N MET A 219 3.42 -9.37 4.60
CA MET A 219 3.05 -10.05 5.85
C MET A 219 3.66 -11.45 6.03
N PRO A 220 3.73 -12.33 5.00
CA PRO A 220 4.36 -13.63 5.16
C PRO A 220 5.85 -13.53 5.54
N ALA A 221 6.61 -12.71 4.80
CA ALA A 221 8.04 -12.51 5.06
C ALA A 221 8.30 -11.79 6.40
N LEU A 222 7.43 -10.86 6.77
CA LEU A 222 7.52 -10.18 8.06
C LEU A 222 7.25 -11.17 9.21
N TRP A 223 6.28 -12.06 9.05
CA TRP A 223 5.99 -13.09 10.04
C TRP A 223 7.17 -14.05 10.24
N GLU A 224 7.86 -14.47 9.17
CA GLU A 224 9.09 -15.25 9.32
C GLU A 224 10.17 -14.49 10.10
N LYS A 225 10.32 -13.18 9.84
CA LYS A 225 11.27 -12.33 10.58
C LYS A 225 10.90 -12.23 12.06
N VAL A 226 9.62 -12.05 12.37
CA VAL A 226 9.08 -12.09 13.74
C VAL A 226 9.43 -13.40 14.42
N LEU A 227 9.20 -14.55 13.76
CA LEU A 227 9.51 -15.86 14.32
C LEU A 227 11.01 -16.10 14.57
N ARG A 228 11.87 -15.57 13.70
CA ARG A 228 13.33 -15.72 13.81
C ARG A 228 13.94 -14.82 14.87
N GLU A 229 13.47 -13.57 14.98
CA GLU A 229 14.20 -12.53 15.72
C GLU A 229 13.56 -12.16 17.05
N MET A 230 12.23 -12.16 17.16
CA MET A 230 11.58 -11.74 18.40
C MET A 230 11.76 -12.80 19.51
N HIS A 231 11.92 -12.33 20.74
CA HIS A 231 12.03 -13.22 21.90
C HIS A 231 10.70 -13.92 22.21
N PRO A 232 10.71 -15.17 22.73
CA PRO A 232 9.50 -15.82 23.20
C PRO A 232 8.74 -14.97 24.24
N GLY A 233 7.42 -14.88 24.11
CA GLY A 233 6.54 -14.08 24.96
C GLY A 233 6.30 -12.65 24.48
N SER A 234 7.08 -12.15 23.50
CA SER A 234 6.87 -10.85 22.87
C SER A 234 5.60 -10.81 22.02
N LEU A 235 5.15 -9.59 21.73
CA LEU A 235 3.87 -9.31 21.07
C LEU A 235 4.09 -8.70 19.69
N PHE A 236 3.58 -9.37 18.66
CA PHE A 236 3.47 -8.81 17.33
C PHE A 236 2.01 -8.41 17.07
N ILE A 237 1.77 -7.18 16.62
CA ILE A 237 0.45 -6.63 16.34
C ILE A 237 0.38 -6.20 14.87
N SER A 238 -0.48 -6.85 14.10
CA SER A 238 -0.79 -6.42 12.73
C SER A 238 -2.12 -5.69 12.70
N ASN A 239 -2.15 -4.50 12.13
CA ASN A 239 -3.36 -3.71 11.95
C ASN A 239 -4.05 -4.05 10.63
N SER A 240 -5.34 -4.39 10.70
CA SER A 240 -6.31 -4.65 9.62
C SER A 240 -5.99 -5.82 8.70
N PHE A 241 -4.72 -6.21 8.56
CA PHE A 241 -4.26 -7.27 7.68
C PHE A 241 -3.71 -8.44 8.49
N PRO A 242 -4.42 -9.57 8.58
CA PRO A 242 -3.91 -10.74 9.28
C PRO A 242 -2.70 -11.33 8.53
N VAL A 243 -1.83 -12.03 9.28
CA VAL A 243 -0.82 -12.90 8.68
C VAL A 243 -1.52 -14.07 7.99
N PRO A 244 -1.31 -14.29 6.68
CA PRO A 244 -1.98 -15.38 5.96
C PRO A 244 -1.64 -16.74 6.54
N GLY A 245 -2.67 -17.57 6.79
CA GLY A 245 -2.49 -18.94 7.29
C GLY A 245 -2.09 -19.06 8.75
N VAL A 246 -2.09 -17.96 9.51
CA VAL A 246 -1.72 -17.96 10.94
C VAL A 246 -2.87 -17.39 11.77
N GLU A 247 -3.35 -18.19 12.71
CA GLU A 247 -4.40 -17.77 13.63
C GLU A 247 -3.85 -16.78 14.67
N ALA A 248 -4.50 -15.62 14.79
CA ALA A 248 -4.15 -14.64 15.81
C ALA A 248 -4.64 -15.11 17.18
N LYS A 249 -3.84 -14.89 18.22
CA LYS A 249 -4.21 -15.28 19.59
C LYS A 249 -5.39 -14.45 20.10
N HIS A 250 -5.39 -13.17 19.76
CA HIS A 250 -6.48 -12.25 20.05
C HIS A 250 -6.72 -11.35 18.84
N VAL A 251 -7.98 -11.04 18.58
CA VAL A 251 -8.38 -10.01 17.61
C VAL A 251 -9.17 -8.96 18.38
N ILE A 252 -8.75 -7.71 18.28
CA ILE A 252 -9.41 -6.59 18.93
C ILE A 252 -10.08 -5.76 17.85
N GLU A 253 -11.39 -5.65 17.94
CA GLU A 253 -12.17 -4.79 17.08
C GLU A 253 -12.13 -3.36 17.63
N ILE A 254 -11.78 -2.42 16.77
CA ILE A 254 -11.76 -1.00 17.10
C ILE A 254 -13.10 -0.44 16.64
N ASP A 255 -13.79 0.25 17.55
CA ASP A 255 -15.03 0.96 17.25
C ASP A 255 -14.71 2.24 16.47
N ASP A 256 -14.39 2.07 15.19
CA ASP A 256 -14.17 3.15 14.24
C ASP A 256 -14.98 2.95 12.95
N ALA A 257 -15.06 4.00 12.13
CA ALA A 257 -15.80 3.95 10.88
C ALA A 257 -15.23 2.97 9.84
N ARG A 258 -14.01 2.44 10.04
CA ARG A 258 -13.32 1.55 9.11
C ARG A 258 -13.48 0.08 9.49
N GLY A 259 -14.03 -0.23 10.68
CA GLY A 259 -14.05 -1.58 11.22
C GLY A 259 -12.64 -2.12 11.43
N THR A 260 -11.73 -1.27 11.93
CA THR A 260 -10.32 -1.63 12.13
C THR A 260 -10.20 -2.81 13.09
N ARG A 261 -9.31 -3.76 12.77
CA ARG A 261 -9.03 -4.94 13.62
C ARG A 261 -7.56 -5.07 13.91
N LEU A 262 -7.19 -5.25 15.18
CA LEU A 262 -5.82 -5.51 15.60
C LEU A 262 -5.63 -7.01 15.83
N TYR A 263 -4.80 -7.63 15.00
CA TYR A 263 -4.45 -9.05 15.10
C TYR A 263 -3.20 -9.19 15.96
N CYS A 264 -3.35 -9.83 17.11
CA CYS A 264 -2.30 -9.98 18.11
C CYS A 264 -1.73 -11.40 18.08
N TYR A 265 -0.41 -11.51 17.85
CA TYR A 265 0.34 -12.75 17.79
C TYR A 265 1.37 -12.77 18.91
N ARG A 266 1.51 -13.91 19.59
CA ARG A 266 2.55 -14.10 20.61
C ARG A 266 3.64 -15.01 20.04
N ARG A 267 4.89 -14.57 20.16
CA ARG A 267 6.06 -15.39 19.80
C ARG A 267 6.38 -16.42 20.88
#